data_AF-A0A9D5ZPB4-F1
#
_entry.id   AF-A0A9D5ZPB4-F1
#
_cell.length_a   1.000
_cell.length_b   1.000
_cell.length_c   1.000
_cell.angle_alpha   90.00
_cell.angle_beta   90.00
_cell.angle_gamma   90.00
#
_symmetry.space_group_name_H-M   'P 1'
#
loop_
_entity.id
_entity.type
_entity.pdbx_description
1 polymer ?
#
loop_
_entity_poly.entity_id
_entity_poly.type
_entity_poly.pdbx_seq_one_letter_code
_entity_poly.pdbx_strand_id
1 'polypeptide(L)'
;MIIKYSYLVKYIAGRIAVKLPANILLDELISAGSIGLIDAVDKFDPNKNVSLKTYAEYRIRGAIIDELRTMDWYSRSMRKKIQDIEHALHKIETREGRTPKDSEVAESLGISVDEYYKTLADVHSIAIVSLDEFIKDEDNESFSKRSFNDSIKSEENISEKIEYNELKQAIAASIGTLSKKEQLVVSLYYYDELTLKEIGQVLDLTESRICQIHSMAIIKLKAKIKKYVV
;
A
#
# COMPACT_ATOMS: atom_id res chain seq x y z
N MET A 1 14.47 14.27 23.71
CA MET A 1 13.35 14.22 22.73
C MET A 1 13.20 12.85 22.07
N ILE A 2 14.30 12.20 21.64
CA ILE A 2 14.27 10.89 20.96
C ILE A 2 13.62 9.78 21.81
N ILE A 3 13.94 9.67 23.10
CA ILE A 3 13.35 8.67 24.01
C ILE A 3 11.83 8.83 24.13
N LYS A 4 11.31 10.07 24.07
CA LYS A 4 9.88 10.36 24.20
C LYS A 4 9.07 9.80 23.02
N TYR A 5 9.67 9.61 21.84
CA TYR A 5 8.99 9.15 20.64
C TYR A 5 9.41 7.75 20.17
N SER A 6 10.27 7.05 20.92
CA SER A 6 10.71 5.68 20.57
C SER A 6 9.56 4.67 20.52
N TYR A 7 8.49 4.91 21.28
CA TYR A 7 7.27 4.10 21.23
C TYR A 7 6.61 4.13 19.85
N LEU A 8 6.70 5.25 19.11
CA LEU A 8 6.15 5.36 17.76
C LEU A 8 6.88 4.43 16.79
N VAL A 9 8.20 4.30 16.93
CA VAL A 9 8.98 3.38 16.10
C VAL A 9 8.51 1.95 16.31
N LYS A 10 8.39 1.51 17.56
CA LYS A 10 7.89 0.15 17.88
C LYS A 10 6.45 -0.06 17.40
N TYR A 11 5.59 0.93 17.57
CA TYR A 11 4.20 0.87 17.13
C TYR A 11 4.10 0.72 15.59
N ILE A 12 4.79 1.59 14.85
CA ILE A 12 4.76 1.60 13.38
C ILE A 12 5.44 0.34 12.83
N ALA A 13 6.63 -0.01 13.33
CA ALA A 13 7.35 -1.21 12.92
C ALA A 13 6.54 -2.48 13.21
N GLY A 14 5.89 -2.58 14.38
CA GLY A 14 5.01 -3.71 14.71
C GLY A 14 3.81 -3.83 13.77
N ARG A 15 3.15 -2.70 13.46
CA ARG A 15 2.02 -2.67 12.51
C ARG A 15 2.44 -3.07 11.08
N ILE A 16 3.66 -2.73 10.68
CA ILE A 16 4.23 -3.12 9.38
C ILE A 16 4.68 -4.59 9.40
N ALA A 17 5.28 -5.07 10.49
CA ALA A 17 5.76 -6.45 10.63
C ALA A 17 4.64 -7.49 10.54
N VAL A 18 3.47 -7.21 11.14
CA VAL A 18 2.27 -8.09 11.04
C VAL A 18 1.83 -8.32 9.59
N LYS A 19 2.26 -7.44 8.69
CA LYS A 19 1.85 -7.38 7.29
C LYS A 19 2.91 -7.96 6.34
N LEU A 20 4.08 -8.32 6.85
CA LEU A 20 5.23 -8.79 6.08
C LEU A 20 5.43 -10.31 6.24
N PRO A 21 6.11 -10.98 5.29
CA PRO A 21 6.44 -12.38 5.44
C PRO A 21 7.42 -12.61 6.59
N ALA A 22 7.40 -13.83 7.14
CA ALA A 22 8.15 -14.19 8.35
C ALA A 22 9.68 -14.14 8.22
N ASN A 23 10.20 -13.92 7.00
CA ASN A 23 11.63 -13.75 6.74
C ASN A 23 12.16 -12.35 7.09
N ILE A 24 11.27 -11.36 7.32
CA ILE A 24 11.67 -10.01 7.73
C ILE A 24 11.61 -9.90 9.24
N LEU A 25 12.72 -9.48 9.86
CA LEU A 25 12.83 -9.37 11.31
C LEU A 25 12.29 -8.02 11.79
N LEU A 26 11.48 -8.04 12.85
CA LEU A 26 10.95 -6.81 13.46
C LEU A 26 12.07 -5.85 13.90
N ASP A 27 13.19 -6.38 14.37
CA ASP A 27 14.34 -5.59 14.82
C ASP A 27 14.99 -4.79 13.68
N GLU A 28 14.95 -5.28 12.44
CA GLU A 28 15.43 -4.55 11.27
C GLU A 28 14.53 -3.34 10.97
N LEU A 29 13.21 -3.53 11.05
CA LEU A 29 12.24 -2.45 10.89
C LEU A 29 12.34 -1.41 12.01
N ILE A 30 12.56 -1.84 13.25
CA ILE A 30 12.79 -0.92 14.37
C ILE A 30 14.08 -0.12 14.15
N SER A 31 15.13 -0.75 13.64
CA SER A 31 16.40 -0.09 13.36
C SER A 31 16.25 0.98 12.28
N ALA A 32 15.62 0.63 11.14
CA ALA A 32 15.32 1.57 10.06
C ALA A 32 14.41 2.72 10.53
N GLY A 33 13.35 2.41 11.27
CA GLY A 33 12.44 3.41 11.82
C GLY A 33 13.11 4.33 12.84
N SER A 34 14.10 3.84 13.59
CA SER A 34 14.89 4.66 14.52
C SER A 34 15.74 5.69 13.80
N ILE A 35 16.34 5.33 12.65
CA ILE A 35 17.06 6.26 11.78
C ILE A 35 16.10 7.34 11.25
N GLY A 36 14.90 6.94 10.82
CA GLY A 36 13.86 7.88 10.38
C GLY A 36 13.39 8.84 11.49
N LEU A 37 13.31 8.38 12.73
CA LEU A 37 12.98 9.24 13.88
C LEU A 37 14.10 10.25 14.18
N ILE A 38 15.36 9.84 14.12
CA ILE A 38 16.51 10.73 14.34
C ILE A 38 16.47 11.86 13.30
N ASP A 39 16.34 11.49 12.02
CA ASP A 39 16.26 12.47 10.93
C ASP A 39 15.04 13.40 11.06
N ALA A 40 13.92 12.89 11.57
CA ALA A 40 12.73 13.70 11.84
C ALA A 40 12.97 14.76 12.91
N VAL A 41 13.67 14.39 14.00
CA VAL A 41 13.98 15.33 15.09
C VAL A 41 14.98 16.39 14.63
N ASP A 42 15.98 16.00 13.85
CA ASP A 42 17.03 16.91 13.38
C ASP A 42 16.52 17.92 12.35
N LYS A 43 15.54 17.52 11.52
CA LYS A 43 14.99 18.35 10.43
C LYS A 43 13.64 18.98 10.75
N PHE A 44 13.14 18.86 11.98
CA PHE A 44 11.85 19.42 12.36
C PHE A 44 11.91 20.95 12.46
N ASP A 45 10.98 21.61 11.78
CA ASP A 45 10.80 23.06 11.82
C ASP A 45 9.47 23.40 12.51
N PRO A 46 9.48 23.94 13.74
CA PRO A 46 8.27 24.29 14.48
C PRO A 46 7.40 25.35 13.81
N ASN A 47 7.94 26.11 12.86
CA ASN A 47 7.20 27.16 12.14
C ASN A 47 6.30 26.58 11.04
N LYS A 48 6.46 25.30 10.70
CA LYS A 48 5.56 24.58 9.80
C LYS A 48 4.43 24.04 10.68
N ASN A 49 3.19 24.44 10.42
CA ASN A 49 1.95 24.12 11.18
C ASN A 49 1.61 22.60 11.28
N VAL A 50 2.58 21.76 11.59
CA VAL A 50 2.48 20.30 11.70
C VAL A 50 3.14 19.88 13.00
N SER A 51 2.46 19.00 13.74
CA SER A 51 3.01 18.49 14.99
C SER A 51 4.26 17.63 14.72
N LEU A 52 5.27 17.73 15.61
CA LEU A 52 6.46 16.87 15.56
C LEU A 52 6.08 15.38 15.53
N LYS A 53 4.99 14.99 16.21
CA LYS A 53 4.47 13.62 16.18
C LYS A 53 4.10 13.20 14.75
N THR A 54 3.27 13.99 14.07
CA THR A 54 2.83 13.72 12.69
C THR A 54 4.02 13.66 11.73
N TYR A 55 4.97 14.59 11.86
CA TYR A 55 6.17 14.59 11.03
C TYR A 55 7.07 13.37 11.29
N ALA A 56 7.26 12.99 12.56
CA ALA A 56 8.02 11.80 12.93
C ALA A 56 7.37 10.51 12.43
N GLU A 57 6.05 10.35 12.54
CA GLU A 57 5.33 9.18 12.01
C GLU A 57 5.57 9.01 10.50
N TYR A 58 5.53 10.11 9.75
CA TYR A 58 5.81 10.11 8.30
C TYR A 58 7.26 9.69 7.99
N ARG A 59 8.26 10.28 8.66
CA ARG A 59 9.68 9.96 8.44
C ARG A 59 10.05 8.55 8.87
N ILE A 60 9.52 8.07 10.00
CA ILE A 60 9.73 6.70 10.48
C ILE A 60 9.20 5.70 9.46
N ARG A 61 7.96 5.90 8.98
CA ARG A 61 7.35 5.02 7.97
C ARG A 61 8.16 5.03 6.68
N GLY A 62 8.57 6.21 6.20
CA GLY A 62 9.40 6.34 5.01
C GLY A 62 10.72 5.57 5.12
N ALA A 63 11.43 5.71 6.24
CA ALA A 63 12.70 5.02 6.46
C ALA A 63 12.55 3.49 6.48
N ILE A 64 11.49 2.97 7.10
CA ILE A 64 11.19 1.53 7.10
C ILE A 64 10.92 1.04 5.67
N ILE A 65 10.13 1.78 4.89
CA ILE A 65 9.83 1.41 3.51
C ILE A 65 11.09 1.44 2.65
N ASP A 66 11.94 2.46 2.81
CA ASP A 66 13.19 2.59 2.07
C ASP A 66 14.13 1.40 2.36
N GLU A 67 14.24 0.99 3.62
CA GLU A 67 15.03 -0.20 4.02
C GLU A 67 14.48 -1.49 3.40
N LEU A 68 13.15 -1.66 3.40
CA LEU A 68 12.51 -2.79 2.75
C LEU A 68 12.85 -2.84 1.25
N ARG A 69 12.96 -1.69 0.56
CA ARG A 69 13.36 -1.67 -0.85
C ARG A 69 14.78 -2.19 -1.07
N THR A 70 15.73 -1.80 -0.23
CA THR A 70 17.13 -2.28 -0.32
C THR A 70 17.27 -3.78 -0.11
N MET A 71 16.36 -4.39 0.65
CA MET A 71 16.35 -5.84 0.86
C MET A 71 15.87 -6.65 -0.36
N ASP A 72 15.47 -5.99 -1.46
CA ASP A 72 14.85 -6.60 -2.65
C ASP A 72 13.80 -7.67 -2.29
N TRP A 73 13.04 -7.40 -1.22
CA TRP A 73 12.02 -8.33 -0.71
C TRP A 73 10.94 -8.62 -1.76
N TYR A 74 10.83 -7.73 -2.77
CA TYR A 74 9.95 -7.85 -3.92
C TYR A 74 10.67 -8.47 -5.12
N SER A 75 10.92 -9.78 -5.04
CA SER A 75 11.61 -10.53 -6.10
C SER A 75 11.02 -10.27 -7.49
N ARG A 76 11.87 -10.22 -8.52
CA ARG A 76 11.45 -10.06 -9.93
C ARG A 76 10.36 -11.05 -10.36
N SER A 77 10.42 -12.27 -9.85
CA SER A 77 9.41 -13.31 -10.10
C SER A 77 8.03 -12.90 -9.57
N MET A 78 7.97 -12.28 -8.40
CA MET A 78 6.72 -11.85 -7.79
C MET A 78 6.10 -10.65 -8.51
N ARG A 79 6.91 -9.71 -8.98
CA ARG A 79 6.42 -8.59 -9.82
C ARG A 79 5.76 -9.09 -11.09
N LYS A 80 6.38 -10.07 -11.73
CA LYS A 80 5.85 -10.72 -12.93
C LYS A 80 4.49 -11.39 -12.65
N LYS A 81 4.37 -12.13 -11.54
CA LYS A 81 3.09 -12.75 -11.14
C LYS A 81 1.97 -11.72 -10.97
N ILE A 82 2.26 -10.56 -10.38
CA ILE A 82 1.26 -9.47 -10.24
C ILE A 82 0.85 -8.93 -11.61
N GLN A 83 1.82 -8.63 -12.49
CA GLN A 83 1.53 -8.17 -13.84
C GLN A 83 0.70 -9.18 -14.63
N ASP A 84 1.03 -10.48 -14.53
CA ASP A 84 0.30 -11.54 -15.20
C ASP A 84 -1.17 -11.58 -14.71
N ILE A 85 -1.41 -11.42 -13.40
CA ILE A 85 -2.76 -11.34 -12.83
C ILE A 85 -3.50 -10.09 -13.33
N GLU A 86 -2.85 -8.92 -13.35
CA GLU A 86 -3.44 -7.68 -13.88
C GLU A 86 -3.84 -7.81 -15.35
N HIS A 87 -2.97 -8.40 -16.17
CA HIS A 87 -3.24 -8.66 -17.58
C HIS A 87 -4.41 -9.63 -17.78
N ALA A 88 -4.46 -10.72 -16.99
CA ALA A 88 -5.56 -11.68 -17.02
C ALA A 88 -6.89 -11.02 -16.63
N LEU A 89 -6.90 -10.22 -15.57
CA LEU A 89 -8.08 -9.46 -15.14
C LEU A 89 -8.56 -8.53 -16.25
N HIS A 90 -7.67 -7.73 -16.82
CA HIS A 90 -8.04 -6.76 -17.86
C HIS A 90 -8.56 -7.44 -19.13
N LYS A 91 -7.95 -8.55 -19.53
CA LYS A 91 -8.37 -9.35 -20.69
C LYS A 91 -9.78 -9.91 -20.50
N ILE A 92 -10.08 -10.44 -19.32
CA ILE A 92 -11.41 -11.00 -19.01
C ILE A 92 -12.45 -9.89 -18.88
N GLU A 93 -12.14 -8.78 -18.20
CA GLU A 93 -13.06 -7.63 -18.10
C GLU A 93 -13.44 -7.09 -19.47
N THR A 94 -12.47 -6.96 -20.38
CA THR A 94 -12.69 -6.45 -21.74
C THR A 94 -13.55 -7.41 -22.57
N ARG A 95 -13.41 -8.74 -22.35
CA ARG A 95 -14.17 -9.75 -23.07
C ARG A 95 -15.60 -9.91 -22.54
N GLU A 96 -15.77 -9.92 -21.22
CA GLU A 96 -17.03 -10.30 -20.57
C GLU A 96 -17.88 -9.10 -20.13
N GLY A 97 -17.30 -7.89 -20.11
CA GLY A 97 -18.00 -6.68 -19.66
C GLY A 97 -18.40 -6.68 -18.17
N ARG A 98 -17.83 -7.60 -17.39
CA ARG A 98 -18.08 -7.77 -15.94
C ARG A 98 -16.80 -8.11 -15.19
N THR A 99 -16.86 -8.04 -13.87
CA THR A 99 -15.74 -8.45 -13.01
C THR A 99 -15.40 -9.95 -13.20
N PRO A 100 -14.12 -10.31 -13.36
CA PRO A 100 -13.67 -11.71 -13.51
C PRO A 100 -13.85 -12.50 -12.21
N LYS A 101 -14.16 -13.80 -12.34
CA LYS A 101 -14.16 -14.73 -11.20
C LYS A 101 -12.75 -15.28 -10.97
N ASP A 102 -12.42 -15.62 -9.71
CA ASP A 102 -11.13 -16.20 -9.32
C ASP A 102 -10.75 -17.42 -10.19
N SER A 103 -11.73 -18.29 -10.51
CA SER A 103 -11.53 -19.46 -11.37
C SER A 103 -11.19 -19.10 -12.82
N GLU A 104 -11.77 -18.03 -13.36
CA GLU A 104 -11.54 -17.57 -14.74
C GLU A 104 -10.13 -16.95 -14.86
N VAL A 105 -9.68 -16.26 -13.79
CA VAL A 105 -8.32 -15.71 -13.72
C VAL A 105 -7.30 -16.83 -13.62
N ALA A 106 -7.52 -17.82 -12.75
CA ALA A 106 -6.65 -18.99 -12.63
C ALA A 106 -6.53 -19.76 -13.96
N GLU A 107 -7.66 -19.96 -14.65
CA GLU A 107 -7.69 -20.60 -15.97
C GLU A 107 -6.92 -19.77 -17.02
N SER A 108 -7.10 -18.44 -17.03
CA SER A 108 -6.36 -17.56 -17.94
C SER A 108 -4.85 -17.55 -17.69
N LEU A 109 -4.42 -17.86 -16.46
CA LEU A 109 -3.02 -17.97 -16.06
C LEU A 109 -2.44 -19.39 -16.27
N GLY A 110 -3.29 -20.38 -16.57
CA GLY A 110 -2.88 -21.77 -16.74
C GLY A 110 -2.46 -22.46 -15.43
N ILE A 111 -2.92 -21.95 -14.29
CA ILE A 111 -2.60 -22.50 -12.94
C ILE A 111 -3.86 -23.03 -12.24
N SER A 112 -3.65 -23.87 -11.24
CA SER A 112 -4.75 -24.33 -10.39
C SER A 112 -5.31 -23.18 -9.53
N VAL A 113 -6.58 -23.28 -9.12
CA VAL A 113 -7.20 -22.30 -8.23
C VAL A 113 -6.48 -22.24 -6.87
N ASP A 114 -5.96 -23.36 -6.38
CA ASP A 114 -5.18 -23.40 -5.13
C ASP A 114 -3.83 -22.68 -5.26
N GLU A 115 -3.16 -22.83 -6.40
CA GLU A 115 -1.92 -22.12 -6.70
C GLU A 115 -2.14 -20.62 -6.93
N TYR A 116 -3.29 -20.27 -7.51
CA TYR A 116 -3.75 -18.89 -7.60
C TYR A 116 -3.94 -18.26 -6.21
N TYR A 117 -4.58 -18.97 -5.28
CA TYR A 117 -4.75 -18.48 -3.92
C TYR A 117 -3.45 -18.35 -3.14
N LYS A 118 -2.50 -19.28 -3.32
CA LYS A 118 -1.15 -19.13 -2.76
C LYS A 118 -0.47 -17.88 -3.30
N THR A 119 -0.58 -17.66 -4.61
CA THR A 119 -0.04 -16.45 -5.25
C THR A 119 -0.67 -15.18 -4.70
N LEU A 120 -1.99 -15.15 -4.49
CA LEU A 120 -2.67 -13.99 -3.87
C LEU A 120 -2.24 -13.74 -2.42
N ALA A 121 -1.91 -14.78 -1.66
CA ALA A 121 -1.38 -14.65 -0.31
C ALA A 121 0.05 -14.07 -0.32
N ASP A 122 0.89 -14.51 -1.26
CA ASP A 122 2.23 -13.94 -1.45
C ASP A 122 2.13 -12.44 -1.82
N VAL A 123 1.19 -12.09 -2.70
CA VAL A 123 0.92 -10.71 -3.13
C VAL A 123 0.35 -9.83 -2.00
N HIS A 124 -0.41 -10.40 -1.07
CA HIS A 124 -0.98 -9.65 0.05
C HIS A 124 0.10 -8.93 0.88
N SER A 125 1.18 -9.65 1.15
CA SER A 125 2.32 -9.15 1.92
C SER A 125 2.92 -7.88 1.26
N ILE A 126 2.75 -7.74 -0.05
CA ILE A 126 3.30 -6.69 -0.93
C ILE A 126 2.37 -5.49 -1.07
N ALA A 127 1.05 -5.74 -1.10
CA ALA A 127 0.01 -4.73 -1.30
C ALA A 127 0.09 -3.56 -0.30
N ILE A 128 0.65 -3.79 0.88
CA ILE A 128 0.75 -2.82 1.98
C ILE A 128 1.81 -1.75 1.72
N VAL A 129 2.85 -2.05 0.94
CA VAL A 129 3.94 -1.11 0.61
C VAL A 129 3.70 -0.41 -0.73
N SER A 130 2.98 -1.06 -1.64
CA SER A 130 2.88 -0.64 -3.03
C SER A 130 1.86 0.48 -3.31
N LEU A 131 0.99 0.84 -2.37
CA LEU A 131 0.16 2.05 -2.51
C LEU A 131 1.00 3.34 -2.36
N ASP A 132 2.06 3.31 -1.56
CA ASP A 132 3.06 4.38 -1.44
C ASP A 132 4.03 4.40 -2.65
N GLU A 133 4.25 3.24 -3.28
CA GLU A 133 5.03 3.06 -4.52
C GLU A 133 4.33 3.64 -5.75
N PHE A 134 3.00 3.48 -5.85
CA PHE A 134 2.22 3.96 -7.00
C PHE A 134 2.14 5.50 -7.07
N ILE A 135 2.35 6.17 -5.95
CA ILE A 135 2.42 7.64 -5.88
C ILE A 135 3.78 8.15 -6.40
N LYS A 136 4.78 7.27 -6.61
CA LYS A 136 6.19 7.69 -6.72
C LYS A 136 6.95 7.49 -8.04
N ASP A 137 6.49 6.76 -9.06
CA ASP A 137 7.25 6.63 -10.33
C ASP A 137 6.31 6.47 -11.56
N GLU A 138 6.52 7.06 -12.76
CA GLU A 138 7.78 7.10 -13.55
C GLU A 138 8.11 8.43 -14.30
N ASP A 139 7.33 9.51 -14.20
CA ASP A 139 7.71 10.85 -14.76
C ASP A 139 7.81 11.95 -13.69
N ASN A 140 7.61 11.59 -12.43
CA ASN A 140 7.59 12.52 -11.31
C ASN A 140 8.78 12.27 -10.37
N GLU A 141 10.01 12.46 -10.88
CA GLU A 141 11.21 12.66 -10.07
C GLU A 141 11.05 13.80 -9.03
N SER A 142 10.01 14.63 -9.18
CA SER A 142 9.62 15.66 -8.22
C SER A 142 8.92 15.14 -6.96
N PHE A 143 8.31 13.96 -6.94
CA PHE A 143 7.58 13.48 -5.75
C PHE A 143 8.47 12.72 -4.75
N SER A 144 9.58 12.14 -5.20
CA SER A 144 10.49 11.35 -4.35
C SER A 144 11.67 12.17 -3.78
N LYS A 145 12.08 13.25 -4.46
CA LYS A 145 13.10 14.21 -3.96
C LYS A 145 12.54 15.38 -3.17
N ARG A 146 11.25 15.71 -3.33
CA ARG A 146 10.63 16.75 -2.52
C ARG A 146 10.21 16.14 -1.20
N SER A 147 11.09 16.29 -0.22
CA SER A 147 10.73 16.17 1.20
C SER A 147 9.34 16.79 1.39
N PHE A 148 8.47 16.18 2.19
CA PHE A 148 7.16 16.75 2.60
C PHE A 148 7.26 18.23 3.06
N ASN A 149 8.48 18.68 3.36
CA ASN A 149 8.90 20.07 3.48
C ASN A 149 8.62 21.02 2.30
N ASP A 150 8.53 20.55 1.05
CA ASP A 150 8.25 21.38 -0.13
C ASP A 150 6.74 21.53 -0.38
N SER A 151 5.96 20.48 -0.11
CA SER A 151 4.49 20.52 -0.21
C SER A 151 3.81 21.40 0.85
N ILE A 152 4.56 21.82 1.89
CA ILE A 152 4.07 22.72 2.95
C ILE A 152 4.61 24.14 2.78
N LYS A 153 5.58 24.37 1.89
CA LYS A 153 6.19 25.70 1.69
C LYS A 153 5.61 26.49 0.52
N SER A 154 4.74 25.93 -0.31
CA SER A 154 4.03 26.69 -1.34
C SER A 154 2.55 26.85 -0.96
N GLU A 155 2.21 27.99 -0.37
CA GLU A 155 0.84 28.49 -0.33
C GLU A 155 0.26 28.79 -1.74
N GLU A 156 0.96 28.44 -2.84
CA GLU A 156 0.63 28.90 -4.20
C GLU A 156 0.67 27.84 -5.33
N ASN A 157 0.81 26.54 -5.08
CA ASN A 157 0.65 25.56 -6.16
C ASN A 157 -0.79 25.07 -6.29
N ILE A 158 -1.62 25.89 -6.92
CA ILE A 158 -2.98 25.51 -7.35
C ILE A 158 -2.95 24.19 -8.16
N SER A 159 -1.90 23.97 -8.96
CA SER A 159 -1.65 22.72 -9.70
C SER A 159 -1.58 21.50 -8.77
N GLU A 160 -0.81 21.57 -7.68
CA GLU A 160 -0.63 20.45 -6.74
C GLU A 160 -1.94 20.12 -6.00
N LYS A 161 -2.76 21.13 -5.68
CA LYS A 161 -4.11 20.91 -5.10
C LYS A 161 -5.08 20.28 -6.11
N ILE A 162 -4.97 20.66 -7.39
CA ILE A 162 -5.77 20.08 -8.46
C ILE A 162 -5.38 18.60 -8.65
N GLU A 163 -4.08 18.33 -8.82
CA GLU A 163 -3.54 16.97 -8.96
C GLU A 163 -3.92 16.06 -7.77
N TYR A 164 -3.80 16.57 -6.54
CA TYR A 164 -4.21 15.83 -5.34
C TYR A 164 -5.72 15.52 -5.33
N ASN A 165 -6.55 16.48 -5.72
CA ASN A 165 -8.00 16.28 -5.80
C ASN A 165 -8.40 15.32 -6.93
N GLU A 166 -7.71 15.39 -8.07
CA GLU A 166 -7.90 14.47 -9.20
C GLU A 166 -7.51 13.04 -8.82
N LEU A 167 -6.36 12.86 -8.17
CA LEU A 167 -5.94 11.56 -7.65
C LEU A 167 -6.94 11.01 -6.62
N LYS A 168 -7.41 11.86 -5.70
CA LYS A 168 -8.42 11.47 -4.70
C LYS A 168 -9.74 11.05 -5.37
N GLN A 169 -10.18 11.77 -6.40
CA GLN A 169 -11.37 11.41 -7.18
C GLN A 169 -11.17 10.12 -7.97
N ALA A 170 -10.01 9.90 -8.58
CA ALA A 170 -9.68 8.68 -9.31
C ALA A 170 -9.65 7.45 -8.38
N ILE A 171 -9.09 7.60 -7.17
CA ILE A 171 -9.12 6.56 -6.14
C ILE A 171 -10.57 6.28 -5.71
N ALA A 172 -11.36 7.32 -5.43
CA ALA A 172 -12.76 7.17 -5.02
C ALA A 172 -13.62 6.48 -6.10
N ALA A 173 -13.46 6.88 -7.37
CA ALA A 173 -14.13 6.26 -8.50
C ALA A 173 -13.70 4.79 -8.66
N SER A 174 -12.40 4.49 -8.50
CA SER A 174 -11.87 3.13 -8.57
C SER A 174 -12.43 2.24 -7.46
N ILE A 175 -12.50 2.73 -6.22
CA ILE A 175 -13.13 2.03 -5.09
C ILE A 175 -14.61 1.76 -5.40
N GLY A 176 -15.32 2.72 -5.99
CA GLY A 176 -16.72 2.58 -6.41
C GLY A 176 -16.97 1.43 -7.38
N THR A 177 -15.96 0.97 -8.11
CA THR A 177 -16.08 -0.16 -9.06
C THR A 177 -15.80 -1.53 -8.46
N LEU A 178 -15.28 -1.59 -7.23
CA LEU A 178 -15.12 -2.83 -6.49
C LEU A 178 -16.48 -3.40 -6.09
N SER A 179 -16.55 -4.71 -5.87
CA SER A 179 -17.75 -5.31 -5.30
C SER A 179 -17.99 -4.82 -3.87
N LYS A 180 -19.25 -4.89 -3.38
CA LYS A 180 -19.59 -4.50 -2.01
C LYS A 180 -18.73 -5.22 -0.95
N LYS A 181 -18.37 -6.48 -1.20
CA LYS A 181 -17.51 -7.26 -0.29
C LYS A 181 -16.06 -6.74 -0.28
N GLU A 182 -15.51 -6.44 -1.45
CA GLU A 182 -14.16 -5.86 -1.57
C GLU A 182 -14.09 -4.46 -0.95
N GLN A 183 -15.08 -3.59 -1.21
CA GLN A 183 -15.16 -2.27 -0.59
C GLN A 183 -15.21 -2.35 0.94
N LEU A 184 -16.00 -3.28 1.48
CA LEU A 184 -16.12 -3.48 2.91
C LEU A 184 -14.80 -3.97 3.52
N VAL A 185 -14.13 -4.95 2.90
CA VAL A 185 -12.81 -5.42 3.36
C VAL A 185 -11.77 -4.29 3.32
N VAL A 186 -11.72 -3.50 2.25
CA VAL A 186 -10.82 -2.34 2.15
C VAL A 186 -11.13 -1.29 3.21
N SER A 187 -12.42 -0.98 3.45
CA SER A 187 -12.82 -0.04 4.50
C SER A 187 -12.40 -0.53 5.89
N LEU A 188 -12.75 -1.76 6.25
CA LEU A 188 -12.41 -2.33 7.55
C LEU A 188 -10.89 -2.37 7.79
N TYR A 189 -10.12 -2.58 6.71
CA TYR A 189 -8.67 -2.68 6.78
C TYR A 189 -7.96 -1.31 6.87
N TYR A 190 -8.38 -0.33 6.08
CA TYR A 190 -7.70 0.97 5.98
C TYR A 190 -8.34 2.08 6.82
N TYR A 191 -9.66 2.05 7.03
CA TYR A 191 -10.38 3.07 7.80
C TYR A 191 -10.55 2.65 9.26
N ASP A 192 -11.03 1.42 9.49
CA ASP A 192 -11.25 0.89 10.86
C ASP A 192 -9.99 0.23 11.44
N GLU A 193 -8.90 0.19 10.66
CA GLU A 193 -7.58 -0.30 11.06
C GLU A 193 -7.52 -1.76 11.57
N LEU A 194 -8.54 -2.56 11.24
CA LEU A 194 -8.66 -3.96 11.65
C LEU A 194 -7.64 -4.86 10.94
N THR A 195 -7.19 -5.88 11.65
CA THR A 195 -6.36 -6.97 11.10
C THR A 195 -7.20 -7.91 10.25
N LEU A 196 -6.58 -8.64 9.32
CA LEU A 196 -7.29 -9.64 8.50
C LEU A 196 -8.03 -10.68 9.35
N LYS A 197 -7.46 -11.03 10.50
CA LYS A 197 -8.07 -11.95 11.46
C LYS A 197 -9.33 -11.37 12.09
N GLU A 198 -9.29 -10.11 12.52
CA GLU A 198 -10.46 -9.40 13.06
C GLU A 198 -11.54 -9.20 11.99
N ILE A 199 -11.15 -8.86 10.76
CA ILE A 199 -12.07 -8.74 9.62
C ILE A 199 -12.72 -10.10 9.32
N GLY A 200 -11.95 -11.20 9.39
CA GLY A 200 -12.47 -12.55 9.22
C GLY A 200 -13.55 -12.89 10.26
N GLN A 201 -13.34 -12.48 11.52
CA GLN A 201 -14.34 -12.63 12.58
C GLN A 201 -15.60 -11.79 12.33
N VAL A 202 -15.44 -10.55 11.85
CA VAL A 202 -16.57 -9.65 11.55
C VAL A 202 -17.40 -10.15 10.37
N LEU A 203 -16.77 -10.74 9.36
CA LEU A 203 -17.42 -11.17 8.12
C LEU A 203 -17.76 -12.66 8.08
N ASP A 204 -17.52 -13.41 9.16
CA ASP A 204 -17.66 -14.87 9.25
C ASP A 204 -16.93 -15.61 8.11
N LEU A 205 -15.69 -15.20 7.88
CA LEU A 205 -14.81 -15.74 6.83
C LEU A 205 -13.43 -16.06 7.42
N THR A 206 -12.72 -17.00 6.78
CA THR A 206 -11.34 -17.29 7.18
C THR A 206 -10.43 -16.11 6.86
N GLU A 207 -9.38 -15.94 7.67
CA GLU A 207 -8.33 -14.93 7.44
C GLU A 207 -7.74 -15.05 6.02
N SER A 208 -7.53 -16.28 5.54
CA SER A 208 -7.09 -16.55 4.17
C SER A 208 -8.06 -16.02 3.12
N ARG A 209 -9.37 -16.15 3.34
CA ARG A 209 -10.38 -15.61 2.40
C ARG A 209 -10.40 -14.09 2.40
N ILE A 210 -10.24 -13.45 3.56
CA ILE A 210 -10.13 -11.98 3.63
C ILE A 210 -8.86 -11.48 2.94
N CYS A 211 -7.74 -12.17 3.16
CA CYS A 211 -6.46 -11.91 2.49
C CYS A 211 -6.62 -11.92 0.96
N GLN A 212 -7.28 -12.95 0.41
CA GLN A 212 -7.58 -13.04 -1.03
C GLN A 212 -8.43 -11.87 -1.52
N ILE A 213 -9.52 -11.54 -0.81
CA ILE A 213 -10.42 -10.43 -1.19
C ILE A 213 -9.66 -9.11 -1.17
N HIS A 214 -8.83 -8.89 -0.15
CA HIS A 214 -8.01 -7.69 -0.02
C HIS A 214 -6.98 -7.59 -1.15
N SER A 215 -6.20 -8.65 -1.40
CA SER A 215 -5.21 -8.68 -2.49
C SER A 215 -5.85 -8.41 -3.84
N MET A 216 -6.99 -9.04 -4.13
CA MET A 216 -7.74 -8.82 -5.37
C MET A 216 -8.21 -7.37 -5.49
N ALA A 217 -8.75 -6.80 -4.41
CA ALA A 217 -9.19 -5.40 -4.39
C ALA A 217 -8.04 -4.44 -4.70
N ILE A 218 -6.87 -4.65 -4.09
CA ILE A 218 -5.69 -3.81 -4.33
C ILE A 218 -5.18 -3.94 -5.77
N ILE A 219 -5.12 -5.15 -6.33
CA ILE A 219 -4.72 -5.34 -7.73
C ILE A 219 -5.67 -4.60 -8.69
N LYS A 220 -7.00 -4.71 -8.46
CA LYS A 220 -8.01 -3.99 -9.26
C LYS A 220 -7.87 -2.48 -9.14
N LEU A 221 -7.63 -1.97 -7.93
CA LEU A 221 -7.41 -0.54 -7.70
C LEU A 221 -6.16 -0.05 -8.44
N LYS A 222 -5.03 -0.77 -8.35
CA LYS A 222 -3.80 -0.43 -9.07
C LYS A 222 -3.99 -0.41 -10.58
N ALA A 223 -4.61 -1.45 -11.15
CA ALA A 223 -4.86 -1.55 -12.58
C ALA A 223 -5.72 -0.38 -13.10
N LYS A 224 -6.63 0.17 -12.27
CA LYS A 224 -7.45 1.32 -12.63
C LYS A 224 -6.74 2.65 -12.44
N ILE A 225 -6.07 2.86 -11.31
CA ILE A 225 -5.32 4.10 -11.05
C ILE A 225 -4.21 4.28 -12.11
N LYS A 226 -3.60 3.20 -12.60
CA LYS A 226 -2.62 3.26 -13.71
C LYS A 226 -3.15 3.93 -14.98
N LYS A 227 -4.46 3.93 -15.22
CA LYS A 227 -5.05 4.60 -16.38
C LYS A 227 -5.17 6.13 -16.20
N TYR A 228 -5.07 6.63 -14.98
CA TYR A 228 -5.22 8.05 -14.64
C TYR A 228 -3.89 8.76 -14.38
N VAL A 229 -2.78 8.01 -14.28
CA VAL A 229 -1.44 8.53 -13.97
C VAL A 229 -0.54 8.58 -15.23
N VAL A 230 -1.11 8.31 -16.41
CA VAL A 230 -0.44 8.44 -17.72
C VAL A 230 -0.80 9.77 -18.36
#